data_AF-A0A496RTR8-F1
#
_entry.id   AF-A0A496RTR8-F1
#
_cell.length_a   1.000
_cell.length_b   1.000
_cell.length_c   1.000
_cell.angle_alpha   90.00
_cell.angle_beta   90.00
_cell.angle_gamma   90.00
#
_symmetry.space_group_name_H-M   'P 1'
#
loop_
_entity.id
_entity.type
_entity.pdbx_description
1 polymer ?
#
loop_
_entity_poly.entity_id
_entity_poly.type
_entity_poly.pdbx_seq_one_letter_code
_entity_poly.pdbx_strand_id
1 'polypeptide(L)'
;MGIVEEEIGRRYGFALFLLAKEKGRIEEMERDLEQITNLFKTHLLLRNILMHPQVKKENKQDILEEIVSENKDLLGFLRLLIEKRRIGYLEDILEEYKRRKREFYKVSQAYLFSPFPLSSWEREEVSRLLERLLGRKVKVKERIEKELLGGLRIECEGRVYDWTVKKRLERIAEVLRWG
;
A
#
# COMPACT_ATOMS: atom_id res chain seq x y z
N MET A 1 -8.66 5.96 -26.62
CA MET A 1 -9.66 5.32 -25.72
C MET A 1 -9.20 5.27 -24.25
N GLY A 2 -7.89 5.20 -23.95
CA GLY A 2 -7.38 5.04 -22.57
C GLY A 2 -7.50 6.20 -21.58
N ILE A 3 -7.66 7.46 -22.01
CA ILE A 3 -7.67 8.62 -21.09
C ILE A 3 -8.93 8.63 -20.19
N VAL A 4 -10.08 8.19 -20.72
CA VAL A 4 -11.36 8.22 -20.01
C VAL A 4 -11.47 7.06 -19.01
N GLU A 5 -10.90 5.91 -19.34
CA GLU A 5 -10.90 4.71 -18.49
C GLU A 5 -10.02 4.92 -17.25
N GLU A 6 -8.83 5.48 -17.46
CA GLU A 6 -7.88 5.81 -16.38
C GLU A 6 -8.47 6.84 -15.40
N GLU A 7 -9.30 7.78 -15.89
CA GLU A 7 -9.94 8.79 -15.05
C GLU A 7 -11.05 8.20 -14.15
N ILE A 8 -11.77 7.18 -14.62
CA ILE A 8 -12.81 6.49 -13.84
C ILE A 8 -12.16 5.73 -12.68
N GLY A 9 -11.17 4.88 -12.97
CA GLY A 9 -10.44 4.15 -11.93
C GLY A 9 -9.86 5.07 -10.86
N ARG A 10 -9.23 6.17 -11.29
CA ARG A 10 -8.68 7.19 -10.39
C ARG A 10 -9.72 7.84 -9.47
N ARG A 11 -10.87 8.23 -10.01
CA ARG A 11 -11.93 8.89 -9.23
C ARG A 11 -12.54 7.94 -8.20
N TYR A 12 -12.93 6.74 -8.62
CA TYR A 12 -13.60 5.78 -7.75
C TYR A 12 -12.64 5.15 -6.73
N GLY A 13 -11.40 4.84 -7.14
CA GLY A 13 -10.37 4.33 -6.22
C GLY A 13 -10.00 5.34 -5.14
N PHE A 14 -9.89 6.63 -5.49
CA PHE A 14 -9.68 7.68 -4.50
C PHE A 14 -10.87 7.86 -3.55
N ALA A 15 -12.11 7.84 -4.07
CA ALA A 15 -13.31 7.95 -3.24
C ALA A 15 -13.42 6.79 -2.23
N LEU A 16 -13.18 5.55 -2.68
CA LEU A 16 -13.19 4.38 -1.80
C LEU A 16 -12.07 4.46 -0.73
N PHE A 17 -10.89 4.95 -1.12
CA PHE A 17 -9.79 5.20 -0.20
C PHE A 17 -10.17 6.23 0.88
N LEU A 18 -10.81 7.34 0.51
CA LEU A 18 -11.27 8.35 1.46
C LEU A 18 -12.29 7.78 2.45
N LEU A 19 -13.25 6.98 1.96
CA LEU A 19 -14.23 6.29 2.80
C LEU A 19 -13.55 5.35 3.80
N ALA A 20 -12.63 4.52 3.33
CA ALA A 20 -11.90 3.59 4.18
C ALA A 20 -11.03 4.32 5.23
N LYS A 21 -10.45 5.46 4.85
CA LYS A 21 -9.69 6.32 5.75
C LYS A 21 -10.58 6.94 6.84
N GLU A 22 -11.74 7.47 6.48
CA GLU A 22 -12.71 8.03 7.42
C GLU A 22 -13.17 6.99 8.46
N LYS A 23 -13.34 5.74 8.02
CA LYS A 23 -13.74 4.61 8.88
C LYS A 23 -12.58 3.95 9.63
N GLY A 24 -11.32 4.33 9.34
CA GLY A 24 -10.13 3.71 9.94
C GLY A 24 -9.86 2.27 9.48
N ARG A 25 -10.40 1.85 8.34
CA ARG A 25 -10.37 0.45 7.83
C ARG A 25 -9.63 0.31 6.50
N ILE A 26 -8.51 1.02 6.35
CA ILE A 26 -7.78 1.09 5.07
C ILE A 26 -7.21 -0.29 4.65
N GLU A 27 -6.64 -1.04 5.58
CA GLU A 27 -6.05 -2.36 5.30
C GLU A 27 -7.13 -3.42 4.99
N GLU A 28 -8.22 -3.43 5.76
CA GLU A 28 -9.38 -4.32 5.57
C GLU A 28 -10.03 -4.07 4.21
N MET A 29 -10.29 -2.81 3.86
CA MET A 29 -10.90 -2.45 2.59
C MET A 29 -10.04 -2.84 1.38
N GLU A 30 -8.71 -2.70 1.45
CA GLU A 30 -7.84 -3.19 0.37
C GLU A 30 -7.96 -4.71 0.20
N ARG A 31 -7.87 -5.45 1.31
CA ARG A 31 -7.94 -6.91 1.27
C ARG A 31 -9.24 -7.40 0.65
N ASP A 32 -10.36 -6.82 1.06
CA ASP A 32 -11.67 -7.21 0.55
C ASP A 32 -11.81 -6.83 -0.94
N LEU A 33 -11.34 -5.64 -1.31
CA LEU A 33 -11.33 -5.20 -2.72
C LEU A 33 -10.44 -6.10 -3.59
N GLU A 34 -9.28 -6.54 -3.09
CA GLU A 34 -8.41 -7.51 -3.77
C GLU A 34 -9.10 -8.85 -3.99
N GLN A 35 -9.77 -9.40 -2.97
CA GLN A 35 -10.49 -10.66 -3.07
C GLN A 35 -11.57 -10.61 -4.14
N ILE A 36 -12.38 -9.54 -4.13
CA ILE A 36 -13.43 -9.34 -5.13
C ILE A 36 -12.84 -9.14 -6.52
N THR A 37 -11.80 -8.33 -6.66
CA THR A 37 -11.16 -8.12 -7.96
C THR A 37 -10.60 -9.44 -8.51
N ASN A 38 -9.99 -10.28 -7.66
CA ASN A 38 -9.49 -11.59 -8.07
C ASN A 38 -10.62 -12.55 -8.46
N LEU A 39 -11.70 -12.60 -7.70
CA LEU A 39 -12.87 -13.42 -7.99
C LEU A 39 -13.50 -13.05 -9.36
N PHE A 40 -13.53 -11.76 -9.69
CA PHE A 40 -14.00 -11.29 -11.01
C PHE A 40 -13.03 -11.63 -12.14
N LYS A 41 -11.72 -11.71 -11.87
CA LYS A 41 -10.71 -12.15 -12.83
C LYS A 41 -10.80 -13.65 -13.11
N THR A 42 -10.96 -14.47 -12.07
CA THR A 42 -10.96 -15.93 -12.18
C THR A 42 -12.28 -16.47 -12.72
N HIS A 43 -13.42 -15.84 -12.39
CA HIS A 43 -14.74 -16.28 -12.82
C HIS A 43 -15.31 -15.39 -13.93
N LEU A 44 -14.92 -15.67 -15.17
CA LEU A 44 -15.38 -14.93 -16.37
C LEU A 44 -16.91 -14.90 -16.51
N LEU A 45 -17.60 -15.98 -16.16
CA LEU A 45 -19.07 -16.04 -16.17
C LEU A 45 -19.70 -14.99 -15.24
N LEU A 46 -19.20 -14.89 -14.01
CA LEU A 46 -19.66 -13.91 -13.02
C LEU A 46 -19.42 -12.48 -13.52
N ARG A 47 -18.21 -12.21 -14.01
CA ARG A 47 -17.86 -10.91 -14.62
C ARG A 47 -18.82 -10.56 -15.75
N ASN A 48 -19.08 -11.49 -16.65
CA ASN A 48 -19.98 -11.27 -17.79
C ASN A 48 -21.40 -10.96 -17.32
N ILE A 49 -21.96 -11.71 -16.38
CA ILE A 49 -23.30 -11.48 -15.82
C ILE A 49 -23.40 -10.07 -15.21
N LEU A 50 -22.42 -9.68 -14.40
CA LEU A 50 -22.41 -8.37 -13.72
C LEU A 50 -22.18 -7.20 -14.69
N MET A 51 -21.43 -7.41 -15.77
CA MET A 51 -21.26 -6.42 -16.84
C MET A 51 -22.45 -6.38 -17.83
N HIS A 52 -23.23 -7.44 -17.93
CA HIS A 52 -24.25 -7.57 -18.97
C HIS A 52 -25.41 -6.59 -18.76
N PRO A 53 -25.75 -5.73 -19.74
CA PRO A 53 -26.75 -4.67 -19.57
C PRO A 53 -28.18 -5.19 -19.43
N GLN A 54 -28.48 -6.40 -19.95
CA GLN A 54 -29.83 -6.98 -19.88
C GLN A 54 -30.11 -7.73 -18.57
N VAL A 55 -29.08 -8.00 -17.78
CA VAL A 55 -29.29 -8.60 -16.44
C VAL A 55 -29.83 -7.50 -15.54
N LYS A 56 -30.99 -7.78 -14.93
CA LYS A 56 -31.67 -6.88 -13.99
C LYS A 56 -30.73 -6.46 -12.87
N LYS A 57 -30.85 -5.21 -12.42
CA LYS A 57 -29.97 -4.67 -11.38
C LYS A 57 -30.14 -5.44 -10.07
N GLU A 58 -31.37 -5.82 -9.77
CA GLU A 58 -31.76 -6.57 -8.57
C GLU A 58 -30.99 -7.90 -8.49
N ASN A 59 -31.06 -8.70 -9.56
CA ASN A 59 -30.31 -9.97 -9.64
C ASN A 59 -28.81 -9.79 -9.46
N LYS A 60 -28.22 -8.67 -9.93
CA LYS A 60 -26.80 -8.40 -9.71
C LYS A 60 -26.49 -8.01 -8.28
N GLN A 61 -27.41 -7.32 -7.60
CA GLN A 61 -27.27 -6.95 -6.20
C GLN A 61 -27.35 -8.18 -5.30
N ASP A 62 -28.25 -9.11 -5.58
CA ASP A 62 -28.37 -10.37 -4.84
C ASP A 62 -27.06 -11.17 -4.91
N ILE A 63 -26.48 -11.29 -6.11
CA ILE A 63 -25.18 -11.94 -6.32
C ILE A 63 -24.07 -11.24 -5.51
N LEU A 64 -24.06 -9.90 -5.46
CA LEU A 64 -23.06 -9.17 -4.68
C LEU A 64 -23.24 -9.36 -3.18
N GLU A 65 -24.46 -9.48 -2.67
CA GLU A 65 -24.72 -9.74 -1.24
C GLU A 65 -24.19 -11.11 -0.82
N GLU A 66 -24.35 -12.13 -1.66
CA GLU A 66 -23.82 -13.47 -1.39
C GLU A 66 -22.29 -13.51 -1.35
N ILE A 67 -21.64 -12.70 -2.19
CA ILE A 67 -20.18 -12.66 -2.31
C ILE A 67 -19.56 -11.75 -1.23
N VAL A 68 -20.22 -10.65 -0.88
CA VAL A 68 -19.72 -9.60 0.04
C VAL A 68 -20.64 -9.51 1.25
N SER A 69 -20.51 -10.48 2.15
CA SER A 69 -21.40 -10.60 3.31
C SER A 69 -20.95 -9.77 4.53
N GLU A 70 -19.64 -9.52 4.69
CA GLU A 70 -19.10 -8.92 5.92
C GLU A 70 -18.86 -7.41 5.84
N ASN A 71 -18.48 -6.88 4.67
CA ASN A 71 -18.12 -5.47 4.49
C ASN A 71 -19.24 -4.66 3.79
N LYS A 72 -20.11 -4.05 4.60
CA LYS A 72 -21.24 -3.23 4.11
C LYS A 72 -20.81 -2.01 3.29
N ASP A 73 -19.67 -1.41 3.62
CA ASP A 73 -19.15 -0.23 2.91
C ASP A 73 -18.69 -0.64 1.49
N LEU A 74 -17.98 -1.77 1.37
CA LEU A 74 -17.58 -2.32 0.08
C LEU A 74 -18.81 -2.75 -0.75
N LEU A 75 -19.77 -3.43 -0.13
CA LEU A 75 -21.02 -3.82 -0.80
C LEU A 75 -21.77 -2.60 -1.36
N GLY A 76 -21.90 -1.53 -0.56
CA GLY A 76 -22.50 -0.27 -1.01
C GLY A 76 -21.76 0.36 -2.18
N PHE A 77 -20.43 0.34 -2.14
CA PHE A 77 -19.59 0.82 -3.23
C PHE A 77 -19.77 0.00 -4.52
N LEU A 78 -19.80 -1.33 -4.43
CA LEU A 78 -20.00 -2.21 -5.59
C LEU A 78 -21.39 -2.01 -6.21
N ARG A 79 -22.44 -1.79 -5.40
CA ARG A 79 -23.78 -1.43 -5.89
C ARG A 79 -23.76 -0.14 -6.69
N LEU A 80 -23.06 0.88 -6.18
CA LEU A 80 -22.88 2.15 -6.90
C LEU A 80 -22.17 1.94 -8.24
N LEU A 81 -21.13 1.10 -8.29
CA LEU A 81 -20.45 0.77 -9.55
C LEU A 81 -21.39 0.08 -10.54
N ILE A 82 -22.26 -0.83 -10.10
CA ILE A 82 -23.25 -1.46 -10.97
C ILE A 82 -24.25 -0.43 -11.50
N GLU A 83 -24.76 0.45 -10.63
CA GLU A 83 -25.71 1.48 -11.01
C GLU A 83 -25.14 2.42 -12.08
N LYS A 84 -23.87 2.80 -11.93
CA LYS A 84 -23.15 3.68 -12.86
C LYS A 84 -22.52 2.93 -14.04
N ARG A 85 -22.71 1.60 -14.15
CA ARG A 85 -22.10 0.73 -15.17
C ARG A 85 -20.56 0.80 -15.20
N ARG A 86 -19.95 0.93 -14.03
CA ARG A 86 -18.49 1.05 -13.81
C ARG A 86 -17.86 -0.18 -13.15
N ILE A 87 -18.59 -1.28 -12.99
CA ILE A 87 -18.07 -2.50 -12.36
C ILE A 87 -16.88 -3.13 -13.13
N GLY A 88 -16.77 -2.86 -14.44
CA GLY A 88 -15.65 -3.34 -15.26
C GLY A 88 -14.30 -2.71 -14.93
N TYR A 89 -14.27 -1.64 -14.15
CA TYR A 89 -13.05 -0.88 -13.79
C TYR A 89 -12.48 -1.29 -12.43
N LEU A 90 -12.90 -2.43 -11.86
CA LEU A 90 -12.46 -2.88 -10.54
C LEU A 90 -10.93 -2.97 -10.40
N GLU A 91 -10.25 -3.39 -11.46
CA GLU A 91 -8.79 -3.47 -11.48
C GLU A 91 -8.13 -2.10 -11.34
N ASP A 92 -8.58 -1.12 -12.14
CA ASP A 92 -8.06 0.25 -12.10
C ASP A 92 -8.38 0.93 -10.76
N ILE A 93 -9.56 0.65 -10.21
CA ILE A 93 -9.99 1.13 -8.88
C ILE A 93 -9.07 0.57 -7.79
N LEU A 94 -8.76 -0.72 -7.84
CA LEU A 94 -7.84 -1.37 -6.90
C LEU A 94 -6.42 -0.79 -7.00
N GLU A 95 -5.93 -0.58 -8.22
CA GLU A 95 -4.60 0.01 -8.42
C GLU A 95 -4.51 1.44 -7.86
N GLU A 96 -5.52 2.27 -8.15
CA GLU A 96 -5.61 3.61 -7.58
C GLU A 96 -5.72 3.58 -6.06
N TYR A 97 -6.57 2.71 -5.51
CA TYR A 97 -6.73 2.56 -4.06
C TYR A 97 -5.37 2.28 -3.41
N LYS A 98 -4.62 1.32 -3.94
CA LYS A 98 -3.26 0.99 -3.48
C LYS A 98 -2.31 2.16 -3.62
N ARG A 99 -2.40 2.93 -4.70
CA ARG A 99 -1.60 4.14 -4.92
C ARG A 99 -1.87 5.17 -3.82
N ARG A 100 -3.15 5.46 -3.54
CA ARG A 100 -3.59 6.39 -2.49
C ARG A 100 -3.22 5.92 -1.10
N LYS A 101 -3.34 4.62 -0.83
CA LYS A 101 -2.85 4.00 0.40
C LYS A 101 -1.34 4.22 0.57
N ARG A 102 -0.53 3.97 -0.48
CA ARG A 102 0.92 4.21 -0.44
C ARG A 102 1.25 5.67 -0.17
N GLU A 103 0.54 6.60 -0.81
CA GLU A 103 0.65 8.05 -0.57
C GLU A 103 0.27 8.42 0.86
N PHE A 104 -0.83 7.87 1.38
CA PHE A 104 -1.36 8.18 2.70
C PHE A 104 -0.48 7.68 3.83
N TYR A 105 -0.09 6.42 3.77
CA TYR A 105 0.91 5.88 4.69
C TYR A 105 2.30 6.45 4.42
N LYS A 106 2.43 7.29 3.37
CA LYS A 106 3.69 7.83 2.85
C LYS A 106 4.77 6.77 2.93
N VAL A 107 4.51 5.56 2.42
CA VAL A 107 5.39 4.39 2.62
C VAL A 107 6.75 4.76 2.10
N SER A 108 7.63 5.18 3.01
CA SER A 108 8.91 5.71 2.64
C SER A 108 9.77 4.50 2.30
N GLN A 109 10.33 4.49 1.09
CA GLN A 109 11.40 3.55 0.78
C GLN A 109 12.65 4.05 1.49
N ALA A 110 13.10 3.26 2.45
CA ALA A 110 14.39 3.46 3.09
C ALA A 110 15.41 2.54 2.42
N TYR A 111 16.43 3.11 1.78
CA TYR A 111 17.58 2.35 1.33
C TYR A 111 18.55 2.22 2.49
N LEU A 112 18.80 0.98 2.90
CA LEU A 112 19.78 0.70 3.92
C LEU A 112 21.05 0.19 3.26
N PHE A 113 22.16 0.84 3.56
CA PHE A 113 23.50 0.46 3.11
C PHE A 113 24.23 -0.20 4.26
N SER A 114 24.66 -1.44 4.05
CA SER A 114 25.38 -2.24 5.03
C SER A 114 26.58 -2.92 4.36
N PRO A 115 27.73 -3.06 5.05
CA PRO A 115 28.86 -3.84 4.54
C PRO A 115 28.57 -5.35 4.49
N PHE A 116 27.53 -5.83 5.19
CA PHE A 116 27.12 -7.24 5.26
C PHE A 116 25.62 -7.41 5.05
N PRO A 117 25.16 -8.56 4.51
CA PRO A 117 23.74 -8.85 4.39
C PRO A 117 23.07 -9.00 5.76
N LEU A 118 21.93 -8.36 5.95
CA LEU A 118 21.13 -8.42 7.17
C LEU A 118 20.20 -9.64 7.18
N SER A 119 20.11 -10.26 8.34
CA SER A 119 19.11 -11.27 8.63
C SER A 119 17.69 -10.69 8.51
N SER A 120 16.69 -11.56 8.34
CA SER A 120 15.28 -11.17 8.30
C SER A 120 14.85 -10.45 9.58
N TRP A 121 15.36 -10.89 10.73
CA TRP A 121 15.09 -10.30 12.04
C TRP A 121 15.64 -8.86 12.15
N GLU A 122 16.88 -8.63 11.73
CA GLU A 122 17.50 -7.29 11.77
C GLU A 122 16.80 -6.31 10.81
N ARG A 123 16.40 -6.77 9.63
CA ARG A 123 15.60 -5.95 8.68
C ARG A 123 14.28 -5.50 9.29
N GLU A 124 13.63 -6.38 10.03
CA GLU A 124 12.34 -6.09 10.65
C GLU A 124 12.49 -5.15 11.86
N GLU A 125 13.55 -5.31 12.66
CA GLU A 125 13.93 -4.38 13.72
C GLU A 125 14.20 -2.97 13.17
N VAL A 126 15.00 -2.84 12.10
CA VAL A 126 15.26 -1.55 11.45
C VAL A 126 13.97 -0.95 10.91
N SER A 127 13.12 -1.75 10.28
CA SER A 127 11.81 -1.31 9.79
C SER A 127 10.98 -0.74 10.93
N ARG A 128 10.79 -1.50 12.03
CA ARG A 128 10.03 -1.06 13.20
C ARG A 128 10.60 0.21 13.84
N LEU A 129 11.93 0.35 13.86
CA LEU A 129 12.57 1.52 14.41
C LEU A 129 12.36 2.76 13.53
N LEU A 130 12.46 2.63 12.21
CA LEU A 130 12.16 3.71 11.26
C LEU A 130 10.67 4.07 11.29
N GLU A 131 9.79 3.08 11.49
CA GLU A 131 8.36 3.30 11.68
C GLU A 131 8.06 4.15 12.92
N ARG A 132 8.75 3.88 14.03
CA ARG A 132 8.65 4.70 15.26
C ARG A 132 9.18 6.11 15.05
N LEU A 133 10.32 6.27 14.37
CA LEU A 133 10.94 7.57 14.15
C LEU A 133 10.16 8.46 13.16
N LEU A 134 9.59 7.87 12.12
CA LEU A 134 8.93 8.58 11.03
C LEU A 134 7.40 8.62 11.18
N GLY A 135 6.85 7.87 12.14
CA GLY A 135 5.42 7.79 12.45
C GLY A 135 4.58 7.11 11.36
N ARG A 136 5.19 6.26 10.53
CA ARG A 136 4.55 5.66 9.35
C ARG A 136 5.26 4.39 8.90
N LYS A 137 4.57 3.48 8.19
CA LYS A 137 5.16 2.23 7.67
C LYS A 137 6.32 2.52 6.71
N VAL A 138 7.46 1.88 6.92
CA VAL A 138 8.67 2.06 6.11
C VAL A 138 9.06 0.73 5.49
N LYS A 139 9.34 0.71 4.18
CA LYS A 139 9.83 -0.50 3.52
C LYS A 139 11.33 -0.37 3.31
N VAL A 140 12.09 -1.21 4.01
CA VAL A 140 13.55 -1.23 3.92
C VAL A 140 13.99 -2.03 2.69
N LYS A 141 14.76 -1.40 1.80
CA LYS A 141 15.50 -2.07 0.72
C LYS A 141 16.98 -2.04 1.06
N GLU A 142 17.57 -3.22 1.11
CA GLU A 142 18.99 -3.38 1.42
C GLU A 142 19.85 -3.21 0.15
N ARG A 143 20.99 -2.51 0.32
CA ARG A 143 22.10 -2.48 -0.64
C ARG A 143 23.39 -2.78 0.10
N ILE A 144 24.17 -3.72 -0.45
CA ILE A 144 25.47 -4.08 0.12
C ILE A 144 26.51 -3.10 -0.42
N GLU A 145 27.17 -2.37 0.47
CA GLU A 145 28.19 -1.38 0.12
C GLU A 145 29.43 -1.62 0.98
N LYS A 146 30.42 -2.30 0.38
CA LYS A 146 31.61 -2.83 1.06
C LYS A 146 32.59 -1.73 1.52
N GLU A 147 32.44 -0.52 1.00
CA GLU A 147 33.28 0.65 1.34
C GLU A 147 32.87 1.30 2.67
N LEU A 148 31.72 0.92 3.24
CA LEU A 148 31.32 1.34 4.58
C LEU A 148 32.23 0.67 5.63
N LEU A 149 33.10 1.47 6.24
CA LEU A 149 34.03 1.09 7.31
C LEU A 149 33.36 0.68 8.65
N GLY A 150 32.04 0.46 8.65
CA GLY A 150 31.27 -0.01 9.80
C GLY A 150 30.06 0.88 10.14
N GLY A 151 28.87 0.28 10.10
CA GLY A 151 27.59 0.87 10.50
C GLY A 151 26.56 0.92 9.38
N LEU A 152 25.39 1.52 9.67
CA LEU A 152 24.23 1.54 8.79
C LEU A 152 24.00 2.96 8.27
N ARG A 153 23.96 3.13 6.95
CA ARG A 153 23.45 4.37 6.33
C ARG A 153 22.03 4.11 5.84
N ILE A 154 21.09 4.96 6.25
CA ILE A 154 19.69 4.85 5.85
C ILE A 154 19.32 6.08 5.05
N GLU A 155 18.93 5.91 3.79
CA GLU A 155 18.47 6.99 2.94
C GLU A 155 16.96 6.89 2.72
N CYS A 156 16.24 7.93 3.09
CA CYS A 156 14.78 7.96 3.07
C CYS A 156 14.30 9.33 2.59
N GLU A 157 13.56 9.37 1.48
CA GLU A 157 12.98 10.62 0.93
C GLU A 157 14.01 11.75 0.69
N GLY A 158 15.22 11.40 0.22
CA GLY A 158 16.31 12.37 -0.02
C GLY A 158 17.00 12.87 1.25
N ARG A 159 16.69 12.28 2.42
CA ARG A 159 17.39 12.53 3.68
C ARG A 159 18.27 11.33 4.03
N VAL A 160 19.52 11.62 4.37
CA VAL A 160 20.48 10.60 4.78
C VAL A 160 20.56 10.59 6.31
N TYR A 161 20.14 9.47 6.89
CA TYR A 161 20.29 9.15 8.30
C TYR A 161 21.52 8.26 8.46
N ASP A 162 22.63 8.88 8.83
CA ASP A 162 23.89 8.21 9.02
C ASP A 162 24.03 7.71 10.47
N TRP A 163 23.90 6.39 10.65
CA TRP A 163 24.07 5.65 11.90
C TRP A 163 25.37 4.84 11.86
N THR A 164 26.40 5.40 11.25
CA THR A 164 27.75 4.85 11.33
C THR A 164 28.27 4.82 12.75
N VAL A 165 29.00 3.74 13.08
CA VAL A 165 29.79 3.60 14.34
C VAL A 165 30.77 4.77 14.49
N LYS A 166 31.13 5.40 13.36
CA LYS A 166 31.94 6.61 13.24
C LYS A 166 31.46 7.77 14.11
N LYS A 167 30.15 8.09 14.16
CA LYS A 167 29.64 9.17 15.05
C LYS A 167 29.77 8.85 16.54
N ARG A 168 29.71 7.57 16.91
CA ARG A 168 29.88 7.14 18.31
C ARG A 168 31.36 7.17 18.70
N LEU A 169 32.25 6.78 17.79
CA LEU A 169 33.72 6.85 17.95
C LEU A 169 34.25 8.28 17.92
N GLU A 170 33.78 9.14 17.01
CA GLU A 170 34.14 10.56 16.96
C GLU A 170 33.74 11.29 18.25
N ARG A 171 32.55 11.01 18.78
CA ARG A 171 32.08 11.58 20.04
C ARG A 171 32.90 11.10 21.25
N ILE A 172 33.37 9.85 21.24
CA ILE A 172 34.28 9.33 22.28
C ILE A 172 35.69 9.93 22.10
N ALA A 173 36.17 10.08 20.87
CA ALA A 173 37.46 10.67 20.56
C ALA A 173 37.52 12.18 20.88
N GLU A 174 36.41 12.91 20.76
CA GLU A 174 36.28 14.30 21.24
C GLU A 174 36.37 14.40 22.76
N VAL A 175 35.67 13.51 23.48
CA VAL A 175 35.73 13.45 24.96
C VAL A 175 37.14 13.12 25.45
N LEU A 176 37.87 12.25 24.72
CA LEU A 176 39.25 11.89 25.04
C LEU A 176 40.29 12.93 24.60
N ARG A 177 39.92 13.94 23.80
CA ARG A 177 40.81 15.03 23.38
C ARG A 177 40.81 16.23 24.34
N TRP A 178 39.88 16.23 25.31
CA TRP A 178 39.67 17.29 26.31
C TRP A 178 39.78 16.75 27.75
N GLY A 179 40.44 15.60 27.94
CA GLY A 179 40.79 15.03 29.24
C GLY A 179 42.29 14.92 29.41
#